data_AF-A0A8J7TYE6-F1
#
_entry.id   AF-A0A8J7TYE6-F1
#
_cell.length_a   1.000
_cell.length_b   1.000
_cell.length_c   1.000
_cell.angle_alpha   90.00
_cell.angle_beta   90.00
_cell.angle_gamma   90.00
#
_symmetry.space_group_name_H-M   'P 1'
#
loop_
_entity.id
_entity.type
_entity.pdbx_description
1 polymer ?
#
loop_
_entity_poly.entity_id
_entity_poly.type
_entity_poly.pdbx_seq_one_letter_code
_entity_poly.pdbx_strand_id
1 'polypeptide(L)'
;MAVETIQLSRLEANLREILDECANSGRPVVVELPDQRLVAIQPLEPPEDDDLTDDLLQSNRAFQKLVAKSAASKRKPFSPGTGS
;
A
#
# COMPACT_ATOMS: atom_id res chain seq x y z
N MET A 1 -3.08 -22.53 11.56
CA MET A 1 -3.07 -21.06 11.39
C MET A 1 -4.20 -20.51 12.24
N ALA A 2 -3.90 -19.96 13.41
CA ALA A 2 -4.91 -19.37 14.29
C ALA A 2 -4.94 -17.88 13.98
N VAL A 3 -6.04 -17.39 13.41
CA VAL A 3 -6.27 -15.97 13.15
C VAL A 3 -6.98 -15.42 14.36
N GLU A 4 -6.39 -14.42 15.03
CA GLU A 4 -7.02 -13.82 16.19
C GLU A 4 -8.23 -13.00 15.73
N THR A 5 -9.40 -13.36 16.25
CA THR A 5 -10.64 -12.62 16.03
C THR A 5 -10.91 -11.76 17.26
N ILE A 6 -11.06 -10.46 17.05
CA ILE A 6 -11.33 -9.47 18.09
C ILE A 6 -12.65 -8.76 17.80
N GLN A 7 -13.34 -8.30 18.85
CA GLN A 7 -14.52 -7.46 18.68
C GLN A 7 -14.14 -6.03 18.33
N LEU A 8 -15.00 -5.34 17.57
CA LEU A 8 -14.83 -3.93 17.23
C LEU A 8 -14.55 -3.05 18.47
N SER A 9 -15.23 -3.29 19.58
CA SER A 9 -15.02 -2.55 20.84
C SER A 9 -13.59 -2.65 21.38
N ARG A 10 -12.94 -3.81 21.22
CA ARG A 10 -11.55 -4.04 21.61
C ARG A 10 -10.59 -3.30 20.68
N LEU A 11 -10.89 -3.28 19.38
CA LEU A 11 -10.14 -2.50 18.39
C LEU A 11 -10.24 -0.99 18.68
N GLU A 12 -11.43 -0.49 18.99
CA GLU A 12 -11.64 0.93 19.28
C GLU A 12 -10.91 1.39 20.56
N ALA A 13 -10.87 0.53 21.58
CA ALA A 13 -10.20 0.83 22.84
C ALA A 13 -8.67 0.87 22.72
N ASN A 14 -8.07 0.03 21.87
CA ASN A 14 -6.61 -0.15 21.80
C ASN A 14 -6.09 -0.15 20.35
N LEU A 15 -6.63 0.74 19.52
CA LEU A 15 -6.40 0.74 18.07
C LEU A 15 -4.91 0.73 17.71
N ARG A 16 -4.11 1.58 18.33
CA ARG A 16 -2.69 1.73 18.00
C ARG A 16 -1.88 0.50 18.37
N GLU A 17 -2.11 -0.05 19.55
CA GLU A 17 -1.39 -1.23 20.05
C GLU A 17 -1.69 -2.47 19.20
N ILE A 18 -2.97 -2.68 18.85
CA ILE A 18 -3.40 -3.81 18.03
C ILE A 18 -2.85 -3.70 16.60
N LEU A 19 -2.82 -2.49 16.03
CA LEU A 19 -2.25 -2.27 14.69
C LEU A 19 -0.73 -2.41 14.69
N ASP A 20 -0.04 -1.92 15.72
CA ASP A 20 1.41 -2.11 15.86
C ASP A 20 1.76 -3.60 16.06
N GLU A 21 0.97 -4.35 16.83
CA GLU A 21 1.14 -5.80 16.98
C GLU A 21 0.87 -6.54 15.66
N CYS A 22 -0.17 -6.14 14.91
CA CYS A 22 -0.46 -6.67 13.58
C CYS A 22 0.71 -6.43 12.61
N ALA A 23 1.25 -5.21 12.59
CA ALA A 23 2.40 -4.83 11.78
C ALA A 23 3.67 -5.62 12.16
N ASN A 24 3.98 -5.70 13.45
CA ASN A 24 5.20 -6.36 13.93
C ASN A 24 5.15 -7.89 13.82
N SER A 25 3.97 -8.49 14.00
CA SER A 25 3.81 -9.95 13.94
C SER A 25 3.68 -10.50 12.51
N GLY A 26 3.38 -9.63 11.54
CA GLY A 26 3.07 -10.05 10.16
C GLY A 26 1.78 -10.86 10.05
N ARG A 27 0.95 -10.88 11.10
CA ARG A 27 -0.28 -11.70 11.15
C ARG A 27 -1.52 -10.83 10.96
N PRO A 28 -2.49 -11.30 10.17
CA PRO A 28 -3.77 -10.62 10.05
C PRO A 28 -4.55 -10.65 11.36
N VAL A 29 -5.19 -9.53 11.68
CA VAL A 29 -6.18 -9.41 12.76
C VAL A 29 -7.57 -9.38 12.13
N VAL A 30 -8.48 -10.21 12.63
CA VAL A 30 -9.88 -10.23 12.16
C VAL A 30 -10.75 -9.49 13.17
N VAL A 31 -11.53 -8.53 12.70
CA VAL A 31 -12.41 -7.69 13.50
C VAL A 31 -13.85 -8.10 13.24
N GLU A 32 -14.54 -8.49 14.30
CA GLU A 32 -15.98 -8.78 14.28
C GLU A 32 -16.76 -7.49 14.50
N LEU A 33 -17.58 -7.14 13.51
CA LEU A 33 -18.50 -6.02 13.54
C LEU A 33 -19.83 -6.40 14.23
N PRO A 34 -20.60 -5.43 14.76
CA PRO A 34 -21.85 -5.68 15.47
C PRO A 34 -22.94 -6.40 14.66
N ASP A 35 -22.81 -6.38 13.33
CA ASP A 35 -23.71 -7.06 12.39
C ASP A 35 -23.18 -8.42 11.91
N GLN A 36 -22.27 -9.02 12.67
CA GLN A 36 -21.64 -10.32 12.39
C GLN A 36 -20.78 -10.33 11.12
N ARG A 37 -20.46 -9.16 10.56
CA ARG A 37 -19.47 -9.06 9.48
C ARG A 37 -18.06 -9.16 10.05
N LEU A 38 -17.17 -9.77 9.28
CA LEU A 38 -15.76 -9.91 9.63
C LEU A 38 -14.93 -9.03 8.69
N VAL A 39 -14.06 -8.20 9.27
CA VAL A 39 -13.10 -7.38 8.54
C VAL A 39 -11.70 -7.87 8.87
N ALA A 40 -10.95 -8.31 7.86
CA ALA A 40 -9.55 -8.65 8.04
C ALA A 40 -8.67 -7.41 7.84
N ILE A 41 -7.85 -7.09 8.83
CA ILE A 41 -6.79 -6.10 8.75
C ILE A 41 -5.49 -6.88 8.56
N GLN A 42 -4.81 -6.63 7.44
CA GLN A 42 -3.51 -7.22 7.16
C GLN A 42 -2.42 -6.15 7.30
N PRO A 43 -1.25 -6.53 7.84
CA PRO A 43 -0.09 -5.67 7.76
C PRO A 43 0.30 -5.50 6.30
N LEU A 44 0.72 -4.29 5.93
CA LEU A 44 1.39 -4.09 4.65
C LEU A 44 2.69 -4.89 4.70
N GLU A 45 2.92 -5.77 3.74
CA GLU A 45 4.24 -6.34 3.56
C GLU A 45 5.24 -5.18 3.43
N PRO A 46 6.39 -5.24 4.13
CA PRO A 46 7.43 -4.27 3.91
C PRO A 46 7.73 -4.22 2.40
N PRO A 47 8.03 -3.05 1.84
CA PRO A 47 8.24 -2.84 0.40
C PRO A 47 9.52 -3.52 -0.13
N GLU A 48 9.87 -4.71 0.34
CA GLU A 48 11.07 -5.45 -0.07
C GLU A 48 11.03 -5.78 -1.59
N ASP A 49 9.83 -5.93 -2.17
CA ASP A 49 9.64 -6.08 -3.63
C ASP A 49 9.71 -4.75 -4.41
N ASP A 50 9.37 -3.63 -3.78
CA ASP A 50 9.51 -2.30 -4.38
C ASP A 50 10.99 -1.89 -4.44
N ASP A 51 11.80 -2.23 -3.43
CA ASP A 51 13.25 -1.97 -3.44
C ASP A 51 13.97 -2.74 -4.56
N LEU A 52 13.64 -4.01 -4.79
CA LEU A 52 14.22 -4.80 -5.89
C LEU A 52 13.82 -4.27 -7.27
N THR A 53 12.56 -3.86 -7.41
CA THR A 53 12.07 -3.29 -8.67
C THR A 53 12.70 -1.93 -8.93
N ASP A 54 12.83 -1.09 -7.91
CA ASP A 54 13.52 0.20 -8.00
C ASP A 54 15.00 0.02 -8.33
N ASP A 55 15.70 -0.91 -7.71
CA ASP A 55 17.10 -1.23 -8.02
C ASP A 55 17.28 -1.69 -9.48
N LEU A 56 16.37 -2.52 -9.99
CA LEU A 56 16.38 -2.95 -11.39
C LEU A 56 16.11 -1.78 -12.36
N LEU A 57 15.18 -0.89 -12.02
CA LEU A 57 14.89 0.30 -12.82
C LEU A 57 16.03 1.33 -12.77
N GLN A 58 16.70 1.47 -11.63
CA GLN A 58 17.85 2.36 -11.45
C GLN A 58 19.09 1.85 -12.20
N SER A 59 19.35 0.54 -12.18
CA SER A 59 20.50 -0.06 -12.87
C SER A 59 20.32 -0.15 -14.39
N ASN A 60 19.09 -0.07 -14.92
CA ASN A 60 18.81 -0.14 -16.35
C ASN A 60 19.09 1.19 -17.09
N ARG A 61 20.28 1.29 -17.69
CA ARG A 61 20.69 2.49 -18.48
C ARG A 61 19.76 2.84 -19.65
N ALA A 62 19.10 1.87 -20.28
CA ALA A 62 18.19 2.15 -21.41
C ALA A 62 16.91 2.83 -20.91
N PHE A 63 16.35 2.33 -19.80
CA PHE A 63 15.22 2.94 -19.12
C PHE A 63 15.55 4.37 -18.65
N GLN A 64 16.69 4.57 -17.99
CA GLN A 64 17.15 5.90 -17.55
C GLN A 64 17.26 6.91 -18.70
N LYS A 65 17.80 6.48 -19.87
CA LYS A 65 17.85 7.33 -21.07
C LYS A 65 16.46 7.69 -21.59
N LEU A 66 15.51 6.76 -21.54
CA LEU A 66 14.14 6.99 -21.96
C LEU A 66 13.44 8.00 -21.03
N VAL A 67 13.62 7.84 -19.72
CA VAL A 67 13.10 8.78 -18.70
C VAL A 67 13.70 10.17 -18.89
N ALA A 68 15.02 10.28 -19.07
CA ALA A 68 15.67 11.56 -19.34
C ALA A 68 15.14 12.22 -20.63
N LYS A 69 14.93 11.44 -21.70
CA LYS A 69 14.36 11.91 -22.95
C LYS A 69 12.90 12.37 -22.79
N SER A 70 12.10 11.67 -22.01
CA SER A 70 10.70 12.03 -21.77
C SER A 70 10.57 13.26 -20.87
N ALA A 71 11.44 13.40 -19.87
CA ALA A 71 11.51 14.58 -19.00
C ALA A 71 11.98 15.83 -19.76
N ALA A 72 12.96 15.69 -20.66
CA ALA A 72 13.44 16.78 -21.51
C ALA A 72 12.46 17.14 -22.65
N SER A 73 11.44 16.31 -22.88
CA SER A 73 10.41 16.61 -23.87
C SER A 73 9.57 17.79 -23.42
N LYS A 74 9.39 18.80 -24.28
CA LYS A 74 8.39 19.86 -24.05
C LYS A 74 7.01 19.22 -24.03
N ARG A 75 6.51 18.91 -22.83
CA ARG A 75 5.16 18.39 -22.63
C ARG A 75 4.20 19.39 -23.26
N LYS A 76 3.45 18.94 -24.28
CA LYS A 76 2.35 19.73 -24.81
C LYS A 76 1.35 19.88 -23.66
N PRO A 77 0.99 21.10 -23.24
CA PRO A 77 -0.06 21.26 -22.24
C PRO A 77 -1.30 20.53 -22.76
N PHE A 78 -1.97 19.79 -21.88
CA PHE A 78 -3.26 19.22 -22.20
C PHE A 78 -4.16 20.38 -22.63
N SER A 79 -4.66 20.33 -23.87
CA SER A 79 -5.64 21.29 -24.33
C SER A 79 -6.83 21.19 -23.38
N PRO A 80 -7.29 22.28 -22.72
CA PRO A 80 -8.52 22.23 -21.96
C PRO A 80 -9.60 21.82 -22.96
N GLY A 81 -10.15 20.62 -22.76
CA GLY A 81 -11.20 20.09 -23.62
C GLY A 81 -12.31 21.13 -23.68
N THR A 82 -12.57 21.65 -24.87
CA THR A 82 -13.79 22.41 -25.13
C THR A 82 -14.91 21.38 -25.10
N GLY A 83 -15.41 21.09 -23.89
CA GLY A 83 -16.66 20.39 -23.72
C GLY A 83 -17.75 21.26 -24.34
N SER A 84 -18.32 20.80 -25.44
CA SER A 84 -19.53 21.31 -26.07
C SER A 84 -20.36 20.12 -26.48
#